data_AF-A0A6N8LWC1-F1
#
_entry.id   AF-A0A6N8LWC1-F1
#
_cell.length_a   1.000
_cell.length_b   1.000
_cell.length_c   1.000
_cell.angle_alpha   90.00
_cell.angle_beta   90.00
_cell.angle_gamma   90.00
#
_symmetry.space_group_name_H-M   'P 1'
#
loop_
_entity.id
_entity.type
_entity.pdbx_description
1 polymer ?
#
loop_
_entity_poly.entity_id
_entity_poly.type
_entity_poly.pdbx_seq_one_letter_code
_entity_poly.pdbx_strand_id
1 'polypeptide(L)'
;MTCGVCGASYAKSGQHRFGCQGAAKKGPTWCDNRLTIRQDALDARVLKGLTTAMLRDDVVAAFLEEYAAETHRLEEASVSTRPEHEAELSEVDQQISHAKTAILKGVDPSLFVDELQRLGTRRTVLIEALAAAEHPDAAESLLRPDLGRIYCEKVTTLTSAYEDDALRAQAFERIRALIETVVLTPQGEDLAIELRGELASMLELSASTDMQNASEAVASEALQMKLVAGTGFEPVTFRL
;
A
#
# COMPACT_ATOMS: atom_id res chain seq x y z
N MET A 1 3.22 2.85 -22.35
CA MET A 1 1.98 2.26 -22.90
C MET A 1 2.31 1.53 -24.17
N THR A 2 1.66 0.40 -24.39
CA THR A 2 1.92 -0.51 -25.51
C THR A 2 0.61 -0.94 -26.16
N CYS A 3 0.66 -1.25 -27.45
CA CYS A 3 -0.45 -1.83 -28.18
C CYS A 3 -0.47 -3.34 -27.93
N GLY A 4 -1.58 -3.87 -27.42
CA GLY A 4 -1.73 -5.31 -27.17
C GLY A 4 -1.79 -6.18 -28.43
N VAL A 5 -1.98 -5.58 -29.61
CA VAL A 5 -1.99 -6.32 -30.90
C VAL A 5 -0.58 -6.53 -31.44
N CYS A 6 0.24 -5.48 -31.47
CA CYS A 6 1.54 -5.51 -32.16
C CYS A 6 2.75 -5.24 -31.25
N GLY A 7 2.53 -5.03 -29.95
CA GLY A 7 3.57 -4.69 -28.96
C GLY A 7 4.20 -3.30 -29.13
N ALA A 8 3.90 -2.56 -30.21
CA ALA A 8 4.48 -1.25 -30.44
C ALA A 8 4.00 -0.21 -29.42
N SER A 9 4.77 0.86 -29.27
CA SER A 9 4.42 1.97 -28.37
C SER A 9 3.04 2.57 -28.72
N TYR A 10 2.23 2.81 -27.68
CA TYR A 10 1.04 3.65 -27.75
C TYR A 10 1.44 5.04 -27.28
N ALA A 11 1.51 6.00 -28.20
CA ALA A 11 2.05 7.34 -27.94
C ALA A 11 1.16 8.43 -28.53
N LYS A 12 1.49 9.70 -28.26
CA LYS A 12 0.68 10.84 -28.69
C LYS A 12 0.46 10.80 -30.21
N SER A 13 -0.81 10.83 -30.61
CA SER A 13 -1.26 10.93 -32.02
C SER A 13 -1.95 12.26 -32.31
N GLY A 14 -2.17 13.10 -31.29
CA GLY A 14 -2.68 14.46 -31.37
C GLY A 14 -2.44 15.20 -30.04
N GLN A 15 -2.97 16.42 -29.90
CA GLN A 15 -2.72 17.28 -28.73
C GLN A 15 -3.10 16.59 -27.40
N HIS A 16 -4.21 15.85 -27.39
CA HIS A 16 -4.75 15.16 -26.21
C HIS A 16 -5.15 13.71 -26.47
N ARG A 17 -4.55 13.06 -27.49
CA ARG A 17 -4.90 11.69 -27.87
C ARG A 17 -3.67 10.80 -28.00
N PHE A 18 -3.85 9.53 -27.66
CA PHE A 18 -2.88 8.48 -27.87
C PHE A 18 -3.35 7.51 -28.95
N GLY A 19 -2.40 6.96 -29.70
CA GLY A 19 -2.62 6.00 -30.78
C GLY A 19 -1.47 5.01 -30.94
N CYS A 20 -1.77 3.86 -31.54
CA CYS A 20 -0.78 2.84 -31.88
C CYS A 20 0.23 3.38 -32.91
N GLN A 21 1.50 3.48 -32.52
CA GLN A 21 2.55 3.99 -33.41
C GLN A 21 2.91 2.98 -34.52
N GLY A 22 2.69 1.69 -34.27
CA GLY A 22 2.84 0.64 -35.28
C GLY A 22 1.87 0.84 -36.45
N ALA A 23 0.58 1.00 -36.14
CA ALA A 23 -0.45 1.26 -37.16
C ALA A 23 -0.21 2.59 -37.89
N ALA A 24 0.17 3.65 -37.15
CA ALA A 24 0.39 4.97 -37.71
C ALA A 24 1.62 5.06 -38.64
N LYS A 25 2.75 4.44 -38.26
CA LYS A 25 4.03 4.57 -38.99
C LYS A 25 4.27 3.45 -40.00
N LYS A 26 3.83 2.23 -39.70
CA LYS A 26 4.08 1.03 -40.54
C LYS A 26 2.84 0.57 -41.31
N GLY A 27 1.68 1.16 -41.03
CA GLY A 27 0.44 0.89 -41.76
C GLY A 27 -0.31 -0.37 -41.32
N PRO A 28 -1.45 -0.66 -41.96
CA PRO A 28 -2.39 -1.71 -41.55
C PRO A 28 -1.85 -3.13 -41.69
N THR A 29 -0.80 -3.34 -42.50
CA THR A 29 -0.13 -4.64 -42.64
C THR A 29 0.69 -5.02 -41.41
N TRP A 30 1.07 -4.05 -40.58
CA TRP A 30 1.82 -4.26 -39.34
C TRP A 30 0.90 -4.28 -38.11
N CYS A 31 -0.09 -3.40 -38.09
CA CYS A 31 -1.08 -3.33 -37.02
C CYS A 31 -2.35 -2.66 -37.54
N ASP A 32 -3.48 -3.32 -37.36
CA ASP A 32 -4.80 -2.83 -37.72
C ASP A 32 -5.46 -1.99 -36.62
N ASN A 33 -4.88 -1.93 -35.41
CA ASN A 33 -5.37 -1.10 -34.32
C ASN A 33 -5.24 0.40 -34.64
N ARG A 34 -6.35 0.99 -35.12
CA ARG A 34 -6.50 2.41 -35.40
C ARG A 34 -7.25 3.17 -34.32
N LEU A 35 -7.63 2.50 -33.24
CA LEU A 35 -8.35 3.13 -32.15
C LEU A 35 -7.44 4.13 -31.46
N THR A 36 -8.04 5.18 -30.94
CA THR A 36 -7.31 6.27 -30.31
C THR A 36 -8.10 6.72 -29.08
N ILE A 37 -7.40 6.91 -27.97
CA ILE A 37 -8.00 7.27 -26.68
C ILE A 37 -7.58 8.68 -26.30
N ARG A 38 -8.52 9.48 -25.77
CA ARG A 38 -8.18 10.78 -25.19
C ARG A 38 -7.45 10.58 -23.85
N GLN A 39 -6.56 11.50 -23.51
CA GLN A 39 -5.79 11.43 -22.27
C GLN A 39 -6.71 11.41 -21.04
N ASP A 40 -7.64 12.35 -20.92
CA ASP A 40 -8.61 12.41 -19.82
C ASP A 40 -9.48 11.15 -19.70
N ALA A 41 -9.90 10.58 -20.83
CA ALA A 41 -10.66 9.33 -20.85
C ALA A 41 -9.81 8.12 -20.42
N LEU A 42 -8.54 8.07 -20.81
CA LEU A 42 -7.60 7.04 -20.35
C LEU A 42 -7.41 7.16 -18.83
N ASP A 43 -7.11 8.36 -18.36
CA ASP A 43 -6.77 8.63 -16.98
C ASP A 43 -7.93 8.27 -16.05
N ALA A 44 -9.17 8.67 -16.42
CA ALA A 44 -10.38 8.30 -15.68
C ALA A 44 -10.64 6.79 -15.64
N ARG A 45 -10.39 6.07 -16.75
CA ARG A 45 -10.57 4.61 -16.80
C ARG A 45 -9.55 3.87 -15.95
N VAL A 46 -8.28 4.30 -16.00
CA VAL A 46 -7.19 3.73 -15.20
C VAL A 46 -7.50 3.87 -13.72
N LEU A 47 -7.90 5.06 -13.28
CA LEU A 47 -8.21 5.31 -11.87
C LEU A 47 -9.45 4.56 -11.41
N LYS A 48 -10.53 4.60 -12.19
CA LYS A 48 -11.73 3.82 -11.87
C LYS A 48 -11.40 2.34 -11.73
N GLY A 49 -10.56 1.80 -12.61
CA GLY A 49 -10.06 0.44 -12.52
C GLY A 49 -9.32 0.20 -11.21
N LEU A 50 -8.27 0.99 -10.94
CA LEU A 50 -7.46 0.85 -9.74
C LEU A 50 -8.31 0.93 -8.45
N THR A 51 -9.19 1.93 -8.34
CA THR A 51 -10.12 2.08 -7.20
C THR A 51 -11.02 0.86 -7.04
N THR A 52 -11.59 0.35 -8.14
CA THR A 52 -12.46 -0.84 -8.08
C THR A 52 -11.69 -2.08 -7.64
N ALA A 53 -10.43 -2.24 -8.10
CA ALA A 53 -9.59 -3.37 -7.71
C ALA A 53 -9.14 -3.28 -6.25
N MET A 54 -8.78 -2.09 -5.76
CA MET A 54 -8.37 -1.87 -4.38
C MET A 54 -9.52 -2.04 -3.38
N LEU A 55 -10.75 -1.67 -3.76
CA LEU A 55 -11.93 -1.77 -2.90
C LEU A 55 -12.64 -3.13 -2.97
N ARG A 56 -12.02 -4.14 -3.58
CA ARG A 56 -12.61 -5.47 -3.70
C ARG A 56 -12.51 -6.19 -2.35
N ASP A 57 -13.56 -6.89 -1.93
CA ASP A 57 -13.69 -7.42 -0.56
C ASP A 57 -12.51 -8.32 -0.13
N ASP A 58 -12.01 -9.13 -1.06
CA ASP A 58 -10.84 -10.00 -0.90
C ASP A 58 -9.54 -9.21 -0.71
N VAL A 59 -9.34 -8.11 -1.44
CA VAL A 59 -8.18 -7.23 -1.28
C VAL A 59 -8.21 -6.50 0.06
N VAL A 60 -9.39 -6.02 0.46
CA VAL A 60 -9.58 -5.37 1.76
C VAL A 60 -9.34 -6.38 2.89
N ALA A 61 -9.84 -7.60 2.77
CA ALA A 61 -9.62 -8.66 3.75
C ALA A 61 -8.13 -9.01 3.89
N ALA A 62 -7.42 -9.20 2.76
CA ALA A 62 -5.99 -9.46 2.77
C ALA A 62 -5.19 -8.31 3.41
N PHE A 63 -5.56 -7.05 3.14
CA PHE A 63 -4.97 -5.89 3.80
C PHE A 63 -5.17 -5.93 5.32
N LEU A 64 -6.37 -6.27 5.79
CA LEU A 64 -6.68 -6.34 7.21
C LEU A 64 -5.92 -7.47 7.92
N GLU A 65 -5.79 -8.63 7.27
CA GLU A 65 -5.00 -9.76 7.80
C GLU A 65 -3.52 -9.40 7.93
N GLU A 66 -2.90 -8.86 6.88
CA GLU A 66 -1.50 -8.44 6.92
C GLU A 66 -1.25 -7.33 7.94
N TYR A 67 -2.18 -6.37 8.05
CA TYR A 67 -2.09 -5.33 9.07
C TYR A 67 -2.16 -5.93 10.48
N ALA A 68 -3.05 -6.88 10.73
CA ALA A 68 -3.14 -7.56 12.02
C ALA A 68 -1.87 -8.37 12.33
N ALA A 69 -1.33 -9.09 11.34
CA ALA A 69 -0.10 -9.85 11.47
C ALA A 69 1.11 -8.95 11.78
N GLU A 70 1.25 -7.83 11.09
CA GLU A 70 2.34 -6.87 11.33
C GLU A 70 2.19 -6.17 12.69
N THR A 71 0.96 -5.83 13.07
CA THR A 71 0.69 -5.25 14.40
C THR A 71 1.07 -6.24 15.50
N HIS A 72 0.66 -7.51 15.36
CA HIS A 72 1.04 -8.57 16.29
C HIS A 72 2.55 -8.78 16.34
N ARG A 73 3.25 -8.75 15.19
CA ARG A 73 4.72 -8.84 15.15
C ARG A 73 5.40 -7.70 15.92
N LEU A 74 4.90 -6.48 15.77
CA LEU A 74 5.42 -5.31 16.50
C LEU A 74 5.11 -5.38 18.00
N GLU A 75 3.92 -5.86 18.36
CA GLU A 75 3.54 -6.14 19.75
C GLU A 75 4.45 -7.22 20.35
N GLU A 76 4.69 -8.34 19.66
CA GLU A 76 5.61 -9.40 20.08
C GLU A 76 7.05 -8.89 20.25
N ALA A 77 7.53 -8.05 19.34
CA ALA A 77 8.84 -7.40 19.47
C ALA A 77 8.91 -6.49 20.72
N SER A 78 7.80 -5.86 21.12
CA SER A 78 7.68 -5.08 22.35
C SER A 78 7.56 -5.95 23.60
N VAL A 79 6.95 -7.14 23.51
CA VAL A 79 6.84 -8.10 24.63
C VAL A 79 8.19 -8.76 24.91
N SER A 80 9.06 -8.93 23.90
CA SER A 80 10.39 -9.53 24.06
C SER A 80 11.33 -8.78 25.02
N THR A 81 11.14 -7.48 25.23
CA THR A 81 12.00 -6.66 26.12
C THR A 81 11.51 -6.63 27.56
N ARG A 82 10.26 -7.05 27.82
CA ARG A 82 9.68 -7.06 29.17
C ARG A 82 10.45 -7.97 30.14
N PRO A 83 10.79 -9.23 29.81
CA PRO A 83 11.56 -10.09 30.72
C PRO A 83 12.94 -9.52 31.03
N GLU A 84 13.57 -8.85 30.06
CA GLU A 84 14.87 -8.19 30.24
C GLU A 84 14.76 -6.99 31.19
N HIS A 85 13.72 -6.17 31.03
CA HIS A 85 13.44 -5.03 31.89
C HIS A 85 13.07 -5.47 33.32
N GLU A 86 12.31 -6.56 33.48
CA GLU A 86 11.98 -7.15 34.80
C GLU A 86 13.24 -7.72 35.48
N ALA A 87 14.11 -8.41 34.73
CA ALA A 87 15.37 -8.94 35.25
C ALA A 87 16.32 -7.82 35.68
N GLU A 88 16.47 -6.78 34.86
CA GLU A 88 17.31 -5.63 35.18
C GLU A 88 16.76 -4.84 36.38
N LEU A 89 15.44 -4.68 36.49
CA LEU A 89 14.81 -4.04 37.65
C LEU A 89 15.11 -4.82 38.93
N SER A 90 15.02 -6.15 38.89
CA SER A 90 15.38 -7.02 40.03
C SER A 90 16.86 -6.86 40.42
N GLU A 91 17.76 -6.75 39.45
CA GLU A 91 19.19 -6.56 39.71
C GLU A 91 19.46 -5.20 40.36
N VAL A 92 18.87 -4.12 39.82
CA VAL A 92 18.99 -2.76 40.38
C VAL A 92 18.45 -2.70 41.81
N ASP A 93 17.29 -3.33 42.08
CA ASP A 93 16.72 -3.41 43.42
C ASP A 93 17.64 -4.15 44.40
N GLN A 94 18.29 -5.22 43.94
CA GLN A 94 19.25 -5.95 44.75
C GLN A 94 20.49 -5.11 45.07
N GLN A 95 21.04 -4.37 44.09
CA GLN A 95 22.20 -3.49 44.29
C GLN A 95 21.88 -2.35 45.28
N ILE A 96 20.70 -1.72 45.17
CA ILE A 96 20.23 -0.71 46.12
C ILE A 96 20.11 -1.30 47.54
N SER A 97 19.57 -2.51 47.66
CA SER A 97 19.44 -3.21 48.95
C SER A 97 20.79 -3.53 49.60
N HIS A 98 21.79 -3.94 48.79
CA HIS A 98 23.16 -4.19 49.26
C HIS A 98 23.84 -2.90 49.74
N ALA A 99 23.73 -1.80 48.99
CA ALA A 99 24.26 -0.50 49.38
C ALA A 99 23.64 -0.02 50.71
N LYS A 100 22.31 -0.14 50.84
CA LYS A 100 21.58 0.17 52.09
C LYS A 100 22.11 -0.67 53.26
N THR A 101 22.33 -1.96 53.05
CA THR A 101 22.85 -2.86 54.09
C THR A 101 24.28 -2.49 54.51
N ALA A 102 25.15 -2.11 53.57
CA ALA A 102 26.50 -1.66 53.87
C ALA A 102 26.52 -0.38 54.70
N ILE A 103 25.66 0.59 54.34
CA ILE A 103 25.48 1.84 55.09
C ILE A 103 25.01 1.56 56.53
N LEU A 104 24.01 0.69 56.69
CA LEU A 104 23.51 0.30 58.01
C LEU A 104 24.56 -0.43 58.87
N LYS A 105 25.53 -1.08 58.24
CA LYS A 105 26.67 -1.72 58.91
C LYS A 105 27.83 -0.76 59.22
N GLY A 106 27.67 0.53 58.95
CA GLY A 106 28.61 1.58 59.34
C GLY A 106 29.60 2.01 58.24
N VAL A 107 29.39 1.62 56.99
CA VAL A 107 30.14 2.19 55.85
C VAL A 107 29.66 3.62 55.61
N ASP A 108 30.58 4.53 55.31
CA ASP A 108 30.27 5.93 55.02
C ASP A 108 29.29 6.05 53.84
N PRO A 109 28.09 6.64 54.03
CA PRO A 109 27.12 6.86 52.96
C PRO A 109 27.65 7.68 51.79
N SER A 110 28.64 8.55 52.02
CA SER A 110 29.21 9.43 50.98
C SER A 110 29.79 8.64 49.79
N LEU A 111 30.24 7.41 50.03
CA LEU A 111 30.82 6.51 49.03
C LEU A 111 29.79 5.96 48.02
N PHE A 112 28.50 6.07 48.31
CA PHE A 112 27.42 5.48 47.51
C PHE A 112 26.50 6.51 46.86
N VAL A 113 26.69 7.82 47.09
CA VAL A 113 25.75 8.86 46.65
C VAL A 113 25.56 8.84 45.13
N ASP A 114 26.65 8.90 44.37
CA ASP A 114 26.61 8.93 42.90
C ASP A 114 26.01 7.64 42.33
N GLU A 115 26.38 6.48 42.90
CA GLU A 115 25.91 5.18 42.44
C GLU A 115 24.43 4.95 42.77
N LEU A 116 23.95 5.36 43.96
CA LEU A 116 22.55 5.30 44.33
C LEU A 116 21.68 6.24 43.49
N GLN A 117 22.21 7.41 43.10
CA GLN A 117 21.52 8.29 42.16
C GLN A 117 21.41 7.65 40.76
N ARG A 118 22.48 7.02 40.29
CA ARG A 118 22.49 6.29 39.00
C ARG A 118 21.49 5.14 39.00
N LEU A 119 21.52 4.30 40.04
CA LEU A 119 20.60 3.17 40.20
C LEU A 119 19.16 3.62 40.38
N GLY A 120 18.92 4.68 41.17
CA GLY A 120 17.58 5.26 41.34
C GLY A 120 17.00 5.80 40.04
N THR A 121 17.82 6.48 39.23
CA THR A 121 17.41 6.95 37.90
C THR A 121 17.06 5.78 36.98
N ARG A 122 17.91 4.74 36.95
CA ARG A 122 17.67 3.55 36.11
C ARG A 122 16.42 2.80 36.54
N ARG A 123 16.19 2.65 37.85
CA ARG A 123 14.99 2.04 38.44
C ARG A 123 13.71 2.75 37.99
N THR A 124 13.68 4.08 38.07
CA THR A 124 12.52 4.87 37.63
C THR A 124 12.23 4.64 36.15
N VAL A 125 13.26 4.69 35.29
CA VAL A 125 13.12 4.44 33.86
C VAL A 125 12.57 3.04 33.56
N LEU A 126 13.05 2.00 34.26
CA LEU A 126 12.58 0.62 34.08
C LEU A 126 11.12 0.45 34.52
N ILE A 127 10.71 1.06 35.63
CA ILE A 127 9.33 1.04 36.13
C ILE A 127 8.38 1.74 35.14
N GLU A 128 8.78 2.90 34.62
CA GLU A 128 7.99 3.63 33.63
C GLU A 128 7.84 2.83 32.32
N ALA A 129 8.92 2.18 31.87
CA ALA A 129 8.89 1.33 30.68
C ALA A 129 8.00 0.09 30.86
N LEU A 130 8.03 -0.57 32.03
CA LEU A 130 7.18 -1.71 32.33
C LEU A 130 5.70 -1.32 32.48
N ALA A 131 5.41 -0.17 33.10
CA ALA A 131 4.06 0.35 33.24
C ALA A 131 3.45 0.74 31.88
N ALA A 132 4.23 1.30 30.97
CA ALA A 132 3.81 1.58 29.59
C ALA A 132 3.48 0.29 28.81
N ALA A 133 4.15 -0.82 29.14
CA ALA A 133 3.93 -2.12 28.50
C ALA A 133 2.81 -2.97 29.14
N GLU A 134 2.33 -2.67 30.35
CA GLU A 134 1.26 -3.42 31.04
C GLU A 134 -0.16 -3.10 30.56
N HIS A 135 -0.35 -1.95 29.89
CA HIS A 135 -1.68 -1.49 29.50
C HIS A 135 -1.81 -1.15 28.00
N PRO A 136 -1.53 -2.08 27.08
CA PRO A 136 -1.80 -1.83 25.66
C PRO A 136 -3.29 -2.03 25.25
N ASP A 137 -4.14 -2.86 25.90
CA ASP A 137 -5.17 -3.53 25.07
C ASP A 137 -6.66 -3.63 25.50
N ALA A 138 -7.11 -3.33 26.73
CA ALA A 138 -8.51 -3.67 27.08
C ALA A 138 -9.59 -2.68 26.57
N ALA A 139 -9.24 -1.40 26.39
CA ALA A 139 -10.17 -0.37 25.90
C ALA A 139 -9.92 -0.01 24.42
N GLU A 140 -8.71 -0.28 23.91
CA GLU A 140 -8.28 0.11 22.56
C GLU A 140 -8.83 -0.82 21.46
N SER A 141 -9.09 -2.10 21.77
CA SER A 141 -9.74 -3.03 20.83
C SER A 141 -11.19 -2.62 20.49
N LEU A 142 -11.93 -2.05 21.46
CA LEU A 142 -13.31 -1.56 21.26
C LEU A 142 -13.38 -0.17 20.61
N LEU A 143 -12.27 0.57 20.63
CA LEU A 143 -12.15 1.93 20.06
C LEU A 143 -11.33 1.96 18.77
N ARG A 144 -10.77 0.82 18.33
CA ARG A 144 -10.00 0.74 17.09
C ARG A 144 -10.93 1.14 15.95
N PRO A 145 -10.62 2.22 15.21
CA PRO A 145 -11.43 2.59 14.07
C PRO A 145 -11.54 1.39 13.14
N ASP A 146 -12.72 1.15 12.57
CA ASP A 146 -12.88 0.17 11.51
C ASP A 146 -11.85 0.46 10.41
N LEU A 147 -10.77 -0.33 10.41
CA LEU A 147 -9.63 -0.13 9.53
C LEU A 147 -10.01 -0.38 8.07
N GLY A 148 -11.01 -1.25 7.84
CA GLY A 148 -11.60 -1.46 6.52
C GLY A 148 -12.29 -0.18 6.06
N ARG A 149 -13.10 0.44 6.92
CA ARG A 149 -13.72 1.75 6.64
C ARG A 149 -12.66 2.83 6.37
N ILE A 150 -11.61 2.94 7.19
CA ILE A 150 -10.53 3.93 6.98
C ILE A 150 -9.80 3.68 5.66
N TYR A 151 -9.49 2.43 5.34
CA TYR A 151 -8.88 2.04 4.08
C TYR A 151 -9.76 2.49 2.90
N CYS A 152 -11.04 2.14 2.91
CA CYS A 152 -11.99 2.51 1.88
C CYS A 152 -12.14 4.03 1.75
N GLU A 153 -12.19 4.76 2.87
CA GLU A 153 -12.23 6.23 2.88
C GLU A 153 -10.98 6.85 2.27
N LYS A 154 -9.78 6.31 2.57
CA LYS A 154 -8.51 6.79 2.01
C LYS A 154 -8.43 6.55 0.50
N VAL A 155 -8.79 5.35 0.03
CA VAL A 155 -8.83 5.01 -1.39
C VAL A 155 -9.86 5.89 -2.13
N THR A 156 -11.03 6.12 -1.53
CA THR A 156 -12.06 6.99 -2.11
C THR A 156 -11.61 8.45 -2.15
N THR A 157 -10.99 8.95 -1.08
CA THR A 157 -10.46 10.33 -1.01
C THR A 157 -9.35 10.56 -2.03
N LEU A 158 -8.47 9.59 -2.23
CA LEU A 158 -7.45 9.62 -3.27
C LEU A 158 -8.10 9.73 -4.66
N THR A 159 -9.20 9.01 -4.85
CA THR A 159 -9.97 9.03 -6.10
C THR A 159 -10.71 10.36 -6.30
N SER A 160 -11.29 10.96 -5.25
CA SER A 160 -11.98 12.25 -5.37
C SER A 160 -11.01 13.42 -5.56
N ALA A 161 -9.80 13.36 -4.99
CA ALA A 161 -8.77 14.36 -5.23
C ALA A 161 -8.33 14.46 -6.71
N TYR A 162 -8.66 13.44 -7.52
CA TYR A 162 -8.44 13.46 -8.97
C TYR A 162 -9.47 14.31 -9.74
N GLU A 163 -10.63 14.60 -9.15
CA GLU A 163 -11.65 15.48 -9.76
C GLU A 163 -11.22 16.97 -9.76
N ASP A 164 -10.15 17.31 -9.03
CA ASP A 164 -9.56 18.65 -9.03
C ASP A 164 -8.59 18.83 -10.22
N ASP A 165 -9.03 19.64 -11.19
CA ASP A 165 -8.29 19.93 -12.43
C ASP A 165 -6.92 20.58 -12.19
N ALA A 166 -6.69 21.23 -11.04
CA ALA A 166 -5.41 21.85 -10.70
C ALA A 166 -4.35 20.81 -10.26
N LEU A 167 -4.78 19.69 -9.67
CA LEU A 167 -3.90 18.65 -9.13
C LEU A 167 -3.83 17.40 -10.02
N ARG A 168 -4.78 17.26 -10.95
CA ARG A 168 -4.98 16.09 -11.81
C ARG A 168 -3.72 15.62 -12.53
N ALA A 169 -2.99 16.52 -13.18
CA ALA A 169 -1.79 16.15 -13.96
C ALA A 169 -0.64 15.65 -13.07
N GLN A 170 -0.45 16.24 -11.89
CA GLN A 170 0.64 15.87 -10.97
C GLN A 170 0.31 14.60 -10.18
N ALA A 171 -0.96 14.42 -9.78
CA ALA A 171 -1.43 13.19 -9.15
C ALA A 171 -1.33 12.01 -10.12
N PHE A 172 -1.68 12.23 -11.40
CA PHE A 172 -1.65 11.16 -12.40
C PHE A 172 -0.22 10.68 -12.69
N GLU A 173 0.77 11.58 -12.76
CA GLU A 173 2.16 11.15 -12.96
C GLU A 173 2.66 10.28 -11.81
N ARG A 174 2.26 10.57 -10.57
CA ARG A 174 2.60 9.77 -9.38
C ARG A 174 1.94 8.40 -9.39
N ILE A 175 0.64 8.34 -9.70
CA ILE A 175 -0.09 7.06 -9.78
C ILE A 175 0.45 6.21 -10.93
N ARG A 176 0.75 6.84 -12.05
CA ARG A 176 1.34 6.19 -13.21
C ARG A 176 2.78 5.74 -12.97
N ALA A 177 3.54 6.40 -12.09
CA ALA A 177 4.85 5.90 -11.65
C ALA A 177 4.75 4.56 -10.90
N LEU A 178 3.60 4.25 -10.30
CA LEU A 178 3.33 2.97 -9.66
C LEU A 178 2.77 1.91 -10.64
N ILE A 179 2.47 2.31 -11.88
CA ILE A 179 1.98 1.43 -12.95
C ILE A 179 3.10 1.26 -13.98
N GLU A 180 3.70 0.08 -14.01
CA GLU A 180 4.85 -0.21 -14.88
C GLU A 180 4.48 -0.15 -16.37
N THR A 181 3.34 -0.73 -16.76
CA THR A 181 2.90 -0.72 -18.16
C THR A 181 1.38 -0.71 -18.29
N VAL A 182 0.88 0.15 -19.17
CA VAL A 182 -0.52 0.14 -19.63
C VAL A 182 -0.58 -0.47 -21.04
N VAL A 183 -1.26 -1.59 -21.17
CA VAL A 183 -1.49 -2.29 -22.45
C VAL A 183 -2.88 -1.92 -22.97
N LEU A 184 -2.94 -1.48 -24.23
CA LEU A 184 -4.16 -1.06 -24.90
C LEU A 184 -4.50 -2.03 -26.03
N THR A 185 -5.60 -2.75 -25.88
CA THR A 185 -6.03 -3.81 -26.81
C THR A 185 -7.40 -3.49 -27.38
N PRO A 186 -7.59 -3.48 -28.71
CA PRO A 186 -8.89 -3.25 -29.31
C PRO A 186 -9.85 -4.40 -28.99
N GLN A 187 -11.07 -4.07 -28.57
CA GLN A 187 -12.20 -4.97 -28.40
C GLN A 187 -13.39 -4.38 -29.15
N GLY A 188 -13.52 -4.75 -30.43
CA GLY A 188 -14.49 -4.11 -31.33
C GLY A 188 -14.12 -2.65 -31.56
N GLU A 189 -15.03 -1.74 -31.22
CA GLU A 189 -14.83 -0.29 -31.33
C GLU A 189 -14.16 0.33 -30.09
N ASP A 190 -14.01 -0.44 -29.01
CA ASP A 190 -13.46 0.02 -27.74
C ASP A 190 -12.01 -0.43 -27.50
N LEU A 191 -11.33 0.24 -26.57
CA LEU A 191 -10.02 -0.16 -26.08
C LEU A 191 -10.16 -0.74 -24.67
N ALA A 192 -9.81 -2.02 -24.54
CA ALA A 192 -9.52 -2.64 -23.26
C ALA A 192 -8.17 -2.12 -22.74
N ILE A 193 -8.13 -1.82 -21.45
CA ILE A 193 -6.95 -1.29 -20.75
C ILE A 193 -6.52 -2.31 -19.72
N GLU A 194 -5.31 -2.83 -19.87
CA GLU A 194 -4.70 -3.75 -18.92
C GLU A 194 -3.53 -3.04 -18.24
N LEU A 195 -3.47 -3.14 -16.90
CA LEU A 195 -2.42 -2.52 -16.09
C LEU A 195 -1.47 -3.63 -15.64
N ARG A 196 -0.17 -3.40 -15.83
CA ARG A 196 0.91 -4.28 -15.40
C ARG A 196 1.87 -3.53 -14.49
N GLY A 197 2.47 -4.24 -13.54
CA GLY A 197 3.44 -3.71 -12.59
C GLY A 197 3.18 -4.17 -11.17
N GLU A 198 4.03 -3.73 -10.24
CA GLU A 198 4.02 -4.18 -8.85
C GLU A 198 2.66 -4.00 -8.16
N LEU A 199 1.99 -2.85 -8.34
CA LEU A 199 0.64 -2.64 -7.82
C LEU A 199 -0.39 -3.61 -8.42
N ALA A 200 -0.28 -3.92 -9.71
CA ALA A 200 -1.19 -4.85 -10.36
C ALA A 200 -0.98 -6.26 -9.81
N SER A 201 0.28 -6.70 -9.66
CA SER A 201 0.64 -8.00 -9.09
C SER A 201 0.22 -8.12 -7.62
N MET A 202 0.40 -7.08 -6.80
CA MET A 202 -0.06 -7.09 -5.41
C MET A 202 -1.59 -7.28 -5.33
N LEU A 203 -2.35 -6.58 -6.17
CA LEU A 203 -3.82 -6.69 -6.18
C LEU A 203 -4.33 -8.04 -6.69
N GLU A 204 -3.56 -8.72 -7.56
CA GLU A 204 -3.86 -10.08 -8.02
C GLU A 204 -3.52 -11.15 -6.98
N LEU A 205 -2.39 -11.01 -6.29
CA LEU A 205 -1.99 -11.92 -5.22
C LEU A 205 -3.01 -11.90 -4.09
N SER A 206 -3.54 -10.72 -3.74
CA SER A 206 -4.62 -10.57 -2.77
C SER A 206 -5.98 -11.12 -3.26
N ALA A 207 -6.15 -11.31 -4.58
CA ALA A 207 -7.38 -11.83 -5.19
C ALA A 207 -7.56 -13.35 -5.09
N SER A 208 -6.44 -14.04 -4.92
CA SER A 208 -6.30 -15.42 -5.36
C SER A 208 -6.34 -16.38 -4.18
N THR A 209 -7.45 -16.41 -3.44
CA THR A 209 -7.63 -17.40 -2.37
C THR A 209 -7.97 -18.81 -2.89
N ASP A 210 -8.23 -18.97 -4.20
CA ASP A 210 -8.74 -20.22 -4.81
C ASP A 210 -7.76 -20.96 -5.76
N MET A 211 -6.44 -20.72 -5.69
CA MET A 211 -5.46 -21.44 -6.54
C MET A 211 -4.45 -22.27 -5.74
N GLN A 212 -4.93 -23.11 -4.82
CA GLN A 212 -4.21 -24.34 -4.51
C GLN A 212 -4.55 -25.36 -5.60
N ASN A 213 -3.58 -25.63 -6.49
CA ASN A 213 -3.55 -26.60 -7.60
C ASN A 213 -3.64 -25.99 -9.01
N ALA A 214 -2.57 -25.33 -9.46
CA ALA A 214 -2.19 -25.38 -10.88
C ALA A 214 -0.67 -25.36 -11.05
N SER A 215 -0.20 -26.26 -11.92
CA SER A 215 1.18 -26.56 -12.29
C SER A 215 1.98 -25.34 -12.76
N GLU A 216 3.30 -25.39 -12.51
CA GLU A 216 4.33 -24.51 -13.09
C GLU A 216 4.18 -24.39 -14.61
N ALA A 217 3.54 -23.32 -15.08
CA ALA A 217 3.68 -22.79 -16.43
C ALA A 217 3.08 -21.38 -16.50
N VAL A 218 3.96 -20.37 -16.40
CA VAL A 218 3.73 -18.95 -16.73
C VAL A 218 2.64 -18.27 -15.91
N ALA A 219 3.02 -17.83 -14.70
CA ALA A 219 2.32 -16.75 -14.00
C ALA A 219 2.40 -15.49 -14.88
N SER A 220 1.29 -15.18 -15.56
CA SER A 220 1.13 -13.91 -16.26
C SER A 220 0.89 -12.83 -15.21
N GLU A 221 1.92 -12.03 -14.93
CA GLU A 221 1.95 -10.86 -14.02
C GLU A 221 1.09 -9.70 -14.55
N ALA A 222 -0.23 -9.88 -14.67
CA ALA A 222 -1.07 -8.89 -15.34
C ALA A 222 -2.51 -8.87 -14.81
N LEU A 223 -2.82 -7.84 -14.01
CA LEU A 223 -4.19 -7.46 -13.65
C LEU A 223 -5.00 -7.18 -14.90
N GLN A 224 -5.73 -8.20 -15.36
CA GLN A 224 -6.59 -8.11 -16.51
C GLN A 224 -7.91 -7.41 -16.13
N MET A 225 -7.85 -6.09 -16.01
CA MET A 225 -9.06 -5.26 -15.83
C MET A 225 -9.81 -5.11 -17.15
N LYS A 226 -10.70 -6.05 -17.46
CA LYS A 226 -11.53 -5.98 -18.67
C LYS A 226 -12.66 -4.96 -18.51
N LEU A 227 -12.37 -3.68 -18.79
CA LEU A 227 -13.37 -2.61 -18.83
C LEU A 227 -13.92 -2.48 -20.26
N VAL A 228 -15.11 -3.05 -20.52
CA VAL A 228 -15.85 -2.91 -21.80
C VAL A 228 -17.07 -2.02 -21.58
N ALA A 229 -17.20 -0.93 -22.34
CA ALA A 229 -18.50 -0.28 -22.55
C ALA A 229 -18.44 0.76 -23.68
N GLY A 230 -19.14 0.39 -24.77
CA GLY A 230 -19.95 1.17 -25.69
C GLY A 230 -19.57 2.63 -25.93
N THR A 231 -19.32 2.94 -27.20
CA THR A 231 -19.33 4.29 -27.76
C THR A 231 -20.65 4.99 -27.41
N GLY A 232 -20.58 5.96 -26.50
CA GLY A 232 -21.64 6.92 -26.26
C GLY A 232 -21.84 7.78 -27.51
N PHE A 233 -23.05 7.71 -28.05
CA PHE A 233 -23.59 8.51 -29.16
C PHE A 233 -23.27 10.01 -29.05
N GLU A 234 -22.79 10.62 -30.15
CA GLU A 234 -23.20 11.97 -30.60
C GLU A 234 -22.78 12.24 -32.07
N PRO A 235 -23.51 13.10 -32.81
CA PRO A 235 -23.77 12.95 -34.24
C PRO A 235 -22.64 13.45 -35.15
N VAL A 236 -22.54 12.84 -36.32
CA VAL A 236 -21.63 13.23 -37.38
C VAL A 236 -22.11 14.53 -38.02
N THR A 237 -21.56 15.68 -37.62
CA THR A 237 -21.64 16.88 -38.44
C THR A 237 -20.68 16.75 -39.62
N PHE A 238 -21.18 16.23 -40.74
CA PHE A 238 -20.59 16.45 -42.05
C PHE A 238 -20.78 17.92 -42.45
N ARG A 239 -19.72 18.56 -42.93
CA ARG A 239 -19.85 19.70 -43.83
C ARG A 239 -19.16 19.35 -45.15
N LEU A 240 -19.95 19.49 -46.21
CA LEU A 240 -19.58 19.54 -47.62
C LEU A 240 -18.59 20.68 -47.89
#